data_AF-A0AAV8WQW8-F1
#
_entry.id   AF-A0AAV8WQW8-F1
#
_cell.length_a   1.000
_cell.length_b   1.000
_cell.length_c   1.000
_cell.angle_alpha   90.00
_cell.angle_beta   90.00
_cell.angle_gamma   90.00
#
_symmetry.space_group_name_H-M   'P 1'
#
loop_
_entity.id
_entity.type
_entity.pdbx_description
1 polymer ?
#
loop_
_entity_poly.entity_id
_entity_poly.type
_entity_poly.pdbx_seq_one_letter_code
_entity_poly.pdbx_strand_id
1 'polypeptide(L)'
;MAEGIILFSGDNVWTQSLDRTKKYWLHGILLGISIAAVTAGIGCEIYRKNVNGNSHFVSDHAITGIACYAIGIASLCLGYYIGAFRRLVTETEQQAVLGVTIIIAVWSLLAAFKSGYNQLKNVFVK
;
A
#
# COMPACT_ATOMS: atom_id res chain seq x y z
N MET A 1 -0.51 5.94 -6.79
CA MET A 1 0.91 6.41 -6.78
C MET A 1 1.24 7.33 -7.95
N ALA A 2 0.93 6.96 -9.21
CA ALA A 2 1.07 7.85 -10.37
C ALA A 2 0.30 9.19 -10.22
N GLU A 3 -0.86 9.15 -9.57
CA GLU A 3 -1.66 10.33 -9.27
C GLU A 3 -0.93 11.35 -8.37
N GLY A 4 -0.03 10.90 -7.48
CA GLY A 4 0.79 11.81 -6.67
C GLY A 4 1.78 12.61 -7.53
N ILE A 5 2.38 11.97 -8.53
CA ILE A 5 3.30 12.62 -9.47
C ILE A 5 2.55 13.70 -10.27
N ILE A 6 1.33 13.38 -10.74
CA ILE A 6 0.49 14.32 -11.48
C ILE A 6 0.02 15.47 -10.58
N LEU A 7 -0.32 15.20 -9.32
CA LEU A 7 -0.82 16.19 -8.36
C LEU A 7 0.25 17.22 -7.96
N PHE A 8 1.52 16.82 -7.95
CA PHE A 8 2.67 17.70 -7.71
C PHE A 8 3.35 18.20 -8.99
N SER A 9 2.90 17.75 -10.16
CA SER A 9 3.41 18.26 -11.44
C SER A 9 3.06 19.73 -11.62
N GLY A 10 4.05 20.53 -12.01
CA GLY A 10 3.90 21.95 -12.29
C GLY A 10 2.97 22.24 -13.47
N ASP A 11 2.79 21.26 -14.38
CA ASP A 11 2.05 21.40 -15.63
C ASP A 11 0.59 20.94 -15.53
N ASN A 12 0.12 20.64 -14.31
CA ASN A 12 -1.23 20.20 -14.06
C ASN A 12 -2.23 21.38 -13.99
N VAL A 13 -3.06 21.50 -15.04
CA VAL A 13 -4.11 22.53 -15.18
C VAL A 13 -5.16 22.48 -14.05
N TRP A 14 -5.49 21.29 -13.56
CA TRP A 14 -6.59 21.06 -12.61
C TRP A 14 -6.19 21.32 -11.15
N THR A 15 -4.91 21.16 -10.82
CA THR A 15 -4.41 21.27 -9.43
C THR A 15 -3.42 22.42 -9.25
N GLN A 16 -3.07 23.18 -10.28
CA GLN A 16 -2.17 24.33 -10.18
C GLN A 16 -2.66 25.40 -9.19
N SER A 17 -3.97 25.67 -9.16
CA SER A 17 -4.60 26.70 -8.31
C SER A 17 -4.77 26.31 -6.83
N LEU A 18 -4.48 25.07 -6.47
CA LEU A 18 -4.61 24.57 -5.10
C LEU A 18 -3.37 24.88 -4.27
N ASP A 19 -3.59 25.43 -3.07
CA ASP A 19 -2.53 25.66 -2.08
C ASP A 19 -1.78 24.36 -1.73
N ARG A 20 -0.49 24.49 -1.41
CA ARG A 20 0.40 23.36 -1.06
C ARG A 20 -0.17 22.51 0.08
N THR A 21 -0.83 23.12 1.05
CA THR A 21 -1.44 22.41 2.18
C THR A 21 -2.55 21.46 1.73
N LYS A 22 -3.39 21.91 0.79
CA LYS A 22 -4.49 21.10 0.24
C LYS A 22 -3.98 19.97 -0.64
N LYS A 23 -2.88 20.20 -1.36
CA LYS A 23 -2.20 19.15 -2.16
C LYS A 23 -1.69 18.00 -1.30
N TYR A 24 -1.07 18.30 -0.16
CA TYR A 24 -0.62 17.26 0.77
C TYR A 24 -1.78 16.43 1.33
N TRP A 25 -2.91 17.07 1.63
CA TRP A 25 -4.13 16.39 2.09
C TRP A 25 -4.70 15.43 1.04
N LEU A 26 -4.86 15.92 -0.19
CA LEU A 26 -5.34 15.11 -1.30
C LEU A 26 -4.40 13.93 -1.57
N HIS A 27 -3.08 14.17 -1.55
CA HIS A 27 -2.10 13.11 -1.69
C HIS A 27 -2.22 12.04 -0.60
N GLY A 28 -2.37 12.45 0.66
CA GLY A 28 -2.55 11.55 1.80
C GLY A 28 -3.81 10.68 1.69
N ILE A 29 -4.96 11.28 1.34
CA ILE A 29 -6.23 10.54 1.13
C ILE A 29 -6.09 9.53 -0.01
N LEU A 30 -5.58 9.98 -1.17
CA LEU A 30 -5.39 9.11 -2.33
C LEU A 30 -4.44 7.95 -2.02
N LEU A 31 -3.37 8.21 -1.24
CA LEU A 31 -2.44 7.17 -0.80
C LEU A 31 -3.12 6.15 0.13
N GLY A 32 -3.95 6.61 1.07
CA GLY A 32 -4.73 5.74 1.96
C GLY A 32 -5.70 4.83 1.20
N ILE A 33 -6.50 5.40 0.28
CA ILE A 33 -7.43 4.64 -0.57
C ILE A 33 -6.67 3.62 -1.44
N SER A 34 -5.55 4.05 -2.02
CA SER A 34 -4.70 3.18 -2.85
C SER A 34 -4.22 1.96 -2.06
N ILE A 35 -3.78 2.14 -0.82
CA ILE A 35 -3.29 1.04 0.02
C ILE A 35 -4.41 0.06 0.35
N ALA A 36 -5.61 0.54 0.69
CA ALA A 36 -6.76 -0.33 0.93
C ALA A 36 -7.12 -1.17 -0.30
N ALA A 37 -7.14 -0.54 -1.49
CA ALA A 37 -7.40 -1.23 -2.75
C ALA A 37 -6.30 -2.27 -3.09
N VAL A 38 -5.03 -1.94 -2.86
CA VAL A 38 -3.91 -2.87 -3.08
C VAL A 38 -4.00 -4.06 -2.13
N THR A 39 -4.34 -3.83 -0.85
CA THR A 39 -4.54 -4.91 0.14
C THR A 39 -5.65 -5.87 -0.30
N ALA A 40 -6.78 -5.34 -0.77
CA ALA A 40 -7.87 -6.15 -1.32
C ALA A 40 -7.44 -6.92 -2.59
N GLY A 41 -6.67 -6.28 -3.47
CA GLY A 41 -6.13 -6.89 -4.69
C GLY A 41 -5.19 -8.06 -4.40
N ILE A 42 -4.28 -7.92 -3.43
CA ILE A 42 -3.40 -9.00 -2.97
C ILE A 42 -4.24 -10.19 -2.47
N GLY A 43 -5.27 -9.92 -1.66
CA GLY A 43 -6.19 -10.95 -1.17
C GLY A 43 -6.93 -11.68 -2.30
N CYS A 44 -7.45 -10.94 -3.27
CA CYS A 44 -8.16 -11.50 -4.43
C CYS A 44 -7.24 -12.36 -5.29
N GLU A 45 -6.02 -11.91 -5.59
CA GLU A 45 -5.07 -12.67 -6.38
C GLU A 45 -4.60 -13.93 -5.65
N ILE A 46 -4.45 -13.86 -4.31
CA ILE A 46 -4.15 -15.04 -3.51
C ILE A 46 -5.29 -16.06 -3.59
N TYR A 47 -6.54 -15.61 -3.44
CA TYR A 47 -7.72 -16.46 -3.53
C TYR A 47 -7.85 -17.11 -4.91
N ARG A 48 -7.73 -16.31 -5.98
CA ARG A 48 -7.84 -16.77 -7.38
C ARG A 48 -6.80 -17.85 -7.71
N LYS A 49 -5.55 -17.63 -7.31
CA LYS A 49 -4.47 -18.60 -7.56
C LYS A 49 -4.57 -19.84 -6.69
N ASN A 50 -5.08 -19.73 -5.46
CA ASN A 50 -5.37 -20.87 -4.59
C ASN A 50 -6.41 -21.80 -5.23
N VAL A 51 -7.51 -21.25 -5.75
CA VAL A 51 -8.56 -22.03 -6.45
C VAL A 51 -8.05 -22.66 -7.75
N ASN A 52 -7.19 -21.97 -8.51
CA ASN A 52 -6.66 -22.49 -9.78
C ASN A 52 -5.44 -23.41 -9.63
N GLY A 53 -4.92 -23.63 -8.42
CA GLY A 53 -3.69 -24.41 -8.20
C GLY A 53 -2.44 -23.83 -8.88
N ASN A 54 -2.49 -22.55 -9.26
CA ASN A 54 -1.44 -21.90 -10.05
C ASN A 54 -0.34 -21.33 -9.17
N SER A 55 0.84 -21.20 -9.75
CA SER A 55 2.03 -20.68 -9.09
C SER A 55 1.87 -19.20 -8.69
N HIS A 56 1.97 -18.87 -7.40
CA HIS A 56 2.13 -17.51 -6.88
C HIS A 56 3.58 -17.02 -7.05
N PHE A 57 3.77 -15.69 -7.08
CA PHE A 57 5.08 -15.02 -7.09
C PHE A 57 6.09 -15.40 -8.18
N VAL A 58 5.66 -15.99 -9.31
CA VAL A 58 6.56 -16.34 -10.42
C VAL A 58 6.87 -15.15 -11.34
N SER A 59 6.01 -14.13 -11.35
CA SER A 59 6.20 -12.97 -12.21
C SER A 59 6.99 -11.89 -11.48
N ASP A 60 7.90 -11.23 -12.20
CA ASP A 60 8.54 -9.98 -11.78
C ASP A 60 7.53 -8.96 -11.25
N HIS A 61 6.33 -8.91 -11.86
CA HIS A 61 5.23 -8.06 -11.42
C HIS A 61 4.81 -8.31 -9.97
N ALA A 62 4.77 -9.57 -9.54
CA ALA A 62 4.36 -9.92 -8.18
C ALA A 62 5.43 -9.53 -7.15
N ILE A 63 6.71 -9.65 -7.51
CA ILE A 63 7.85 -9.25 -6.67
C ILE A 63 7.91 -7.73 -6.56
N THR A 64 7.86 -7.02 -7.69
CA THR A 64 7.82 -5.55 -7.70
C THR A 64 6.58 -5.02 -7.02
N GLY A 65 5.44 -5.73 -7.12
CA GLY A 65 4.19 -5.38 -6.46
C GLY A 65 4.30 -5.39 -4.93
N ILE A 66 4.90 -6.44 -4.34
CA ILE A 66 5.16 -6.47 -2.89
C ILE A 66 6.14 -5.36 -2.48
N ALA A 67 7.21 -5.17 -3.24
CA ALA A 67 8.20 -4.13 -2.92
C ALA A 67 7.55 -2.73 -2.91
N CYS A 68 6.74 -2.42 -3.93
CA CYS A 68 5.96 -1.18 -3.99
C CYS A 68 4.95 -1.06 -2.84
N TYR A 69 4.32 -2.15 -2.43
CA TYR A 69 3.41 -2.16 -1.28
C TYR A 69 4.15 -1.81 0.01
N ALA A 70 5.32 -2.42 0.27
CA ALA A 70 6.13 -2.13 1.45
C ALA A 70 6.58 -0.64 1.50
N ILE A 71 7.04 -0.10 0.36
CA ILE A 71 7.41 1.31 0.24
C ILE A 71 6.18 2.22 0.46
N GLY A 72 5.02 1.85 -0.07
CA GLY A 72 3.77 2.58 0.12
C GLY A 72 3.34 2.65 1.60
N ILE A 73 3.42 1.54 2.33
CA ILE A 73 3.15 1.49 3.77
C ILE A 73 4.15 2.37 4.53
N ALA A 74 5.45 2.27 4.23
CA ALA A 74 6.46 3.11 4.86
C ALA A 74 6.21 4.61 4.61
N SER A 75 5.84 4.97 3.37
CA SER A 75 5.47 6.33 3.00
C SER A 75 4.22 6.82 3.75
N LEU A 76 3.24 5.95 3.97
CA LEU A 76 2.03 6.28 4.72
C LEU A 76 2.34 6.51 6.20
N CYS A 77 3.14 5.65 6.82
CA CYS A 77 3.61 5.82 8.19
C CYS A 77 4.38 7.15 8.35
N LEU A 78 5.27 7.47 7.41
CA LEU A 78 5.98 8.75 7.39
C LEU A 78 5.01 9.94 7.24
N GLY A 79 3.99 9.79 6.38
CA GLY A 79 2.94 10.79 6.17
C GLY A 79 2.07 11.06 7.40
N TYR A 80 1.99 10.13 8.36
CA TYR A 80 1.33 10.38 9.64
C TYR A 80 2.15 11.29 10.55
N TYR A 81 3.48 11.18 10.52
CA TYR A 81 4.38 12.00 11.34
C TYR A 81 4.71 13.37 10.73
N ILE A 82 4.43 13.56 9.44
CA ILE A 82 4.83 14.75 8.68
C ILE A 82 3.61 15.43 8.03
N GLY A 83 3.62 16.76 7.97
CA GLY A 83 2.67 17.52 7.15
C GLY A 83 1.34 17.79 7.84
N ALA A 84 0.24 17.70 7.07
CA ALA A 84 -1.06 18.19 7.49
C ALA A 84 -1.79 17.24 8.46
N PHE A 85 -1.52 15.93 8.39
CA PHE A 85 -2.17 14.94 9.26
C PHE A 85 -1.80 15.16 10.73
N ARG A 86 -0.50 15.31 11.02
CA ARG A 86 -0.01 15.63 12.37
C ARG A 86 -0.56 16.94 12.95
N ARG A 87 -0.96 17.90 12.11
CA ARG A 87 -1.49 19.20 12.56
C ARG A 87 -2.98 19.15 12.91
N LEU A 88 -3.69 18.11 12.50
CA LEU A 88 -5.16 18.04 12.59
C LEU A 88 -5.65 16.87 13.44
N VAL A 89 -4.77 15.92 13.75
CA VAL A 89 -5.08 14.67 14.44
C VAL A 89 -4.33 14.66 15.78
N THR A 90 -4.99 14.21 16.84
CA THR A 90 -4.36 14.08 18.15
C THR A 90 -3.31 12.98 18.16
N GLU A 91 -2.34 13.05 19.07
CA GLU A 91 -1.28 12.02 19.18
C GLU A 91 -1.87 10.61 19.43
N THR A 92 -2.99 10.51 20.15
CA THR A 92 -3.71 9.26 20.41
C THR A 92 -4.33 8.68 19.14
N GLU A 93 -5.01 9.50 18.34
CA GLU A 93 -5.59 9.08 17.05
C GLU A 93 -4.49 8.72 16.04
N GLN A 94 -3.38 9.47 16.03
CA GLN A 94 -2.24 9.19 15.17
C GLN A 94 -1.61 7.82 15.50
N GLN A 95 -1.41 7.52 16.79
CA GLN A 95 -0.90 6.21 17.21
C GLN A 95 -1.88 5.08 16.91
N ALA A 96 -3.18 5.30 17.08
CA ALA A 96 -4.20 4.31 16.75
C ALA A 96 -4.20 3.96 15.25
N VAL A 97 -4.19 4.97 14.38
CA VAL A 97 -4.17 4.76 12.92
C VAL A 97 -2.86 4.08 12.50
N LEU A 98 -1.71 4.51 13.03
CA LEU A 98 -0.42 3.87 12.77
C LEU A 98 -0.43 2.40 13.18
N GLY A 99 -0.94 2.09 14.38
CA GLY A 99 -1.07 0.73 14.88
C GLY A 99 -1.90 -0.14 13.95
N VAL A 100 -3.08 0.34 13.53
CA VAL A 100 -3.96 -0.37 12.58
C VAL A 100 -3.27 -0.59 11.23
N THR A 101 -2.60 0.44 10.68
CA THR A 101 -1.86 0.32 9.42
C THR A 101 -0.76 -0.73 9.48
N ILE A 102 0.00 -0.77 10.58
CA ILE A 102 1.07 -1.77 10.78
C ILE A 102 0.46 -3.17 10.88
N ILE A 103 -0.62 -3.36 11.64
CA ILE A 103 -1.30 -4.65 11.78
C ILE A 103 -1.77 -5.17 10.42
N ILE A 104 -2.42 -4.31 9.62
CA ILE A 104 -2.89 -4.67 8.26
C ILE A 104 -1.70 -5.03 7.38
N ALA A 105 -0.63 -4.21 7.37
CA ALA A 105 0.56 -4.46 6.57
C ALA A 105 1.21 -5.80 6.91
N VAL A 106 1.36 -6.11 8.20
CA VAL A 106 1.92 -7.38 8.67
C VAL A 106 1.03 -8.55 8.26
N TRP A 107 -0.29 -8.45 8.43
CA TRP A 107 -1.21 -9.52 8.01
C TRP A 107 -1.10 -9.78 6.50
N SER A 108 -1.13 -8.73 5.69
CA SER A 108 -1.02 -8.84 4.22
C SER A 108 0.30 -9.48 3.80
N LEU A 109 1.42 -9.10 4.44
CA LEU A 109 2.73 -9.68 4.16
C LEU A 109 2.81 -11.14 4.60
N LEU A 110 2.32 -11.49 5.79
CA LEU A 110 2.29 -12.88 6.26
C LEU A 110 1.46 -13.78 5.34
N ALA A 111 0.30 -13.30 4.87
CA ALA A 111 -0.51 -14.03 3.90
C ALA A 111 0.25 -14.25 2.58
N ALA A 112 0.94 -13.22 2.09
CA ALA A 112 1.76 -13.30 0.89
C ALA A 112 2.95 -14.27 1.06
N PHE A 113 3.71 -14.17 2.16
CA PHE A 113 4.85 -15.05 2.41
C PHE A 113 4.43 -16.51 2.65
N LYS A 114 3.35 -16.75 3.41
CA LYS A 114 2.80 -18.09 3.60
C LYS A 114 2.37 -18.72 2.27
N SER A 115 1.75 -17.92 1.40
CA SER A 115 1.37 -18.34 0.06
C SER A 115 2.60 -18.73 -0.78
N GLY A 116 3.66 -17.92 -0.77
CA GLY A 116 4.91 -18.24 -1.46
C GLY A 116 5.64 -19.48 -0.90
N TYR A 117 5.71 -19.62 0.43
CA TYR A 117 6.37 -20.75 1.08
C TYR A 117 5.69 -22.09 0.79
N ASN A 118 4.36 -22.14 0.90
CA ASN A 118 3.60 -23.37 0.61
C ASN A 118 3.82 -23.84 -0.83
N GLN A 119 4.05 -22.91 -1.74
CA GLN A 119 4.32 -23.22 -3.13
C GLN A 119 5.76 -23.71 -3.36
N LEU A 120 6.76 -23.08 -2.74
CA LEU A 120 8.14 -23.60 -2.74
C LEU A 120 8.16 -25.05 -2.22
N LYS A 121 7.48 -25.31 -1.11
CA LYS A 121 7.33 -26.66 -0.56
C LYS A 121 6.70 -27.63 -1.56
N ASN A 122 5.64 -27.25 -2.27
CA ASN A 122 4.97 -28.11 -3.25
C ASN A 122 5.79 -28.37 -4.52
N VAL A 123 6.78 -27.52 -4.84
CA VAL A 123 7.68 -27.73 -5.99
C VAL A 123 8.86 -28.63 -5.62
N PHE A 124 9.41 -28.48 -4.41
CA PHE A 124 10.57 -29.26 -3.95
C PHE A 124 10.21 -30.60 -3.29
N VAL A 125 9.01 -30.70 -2.72
CA VAL A 125 8.46 -31.95 -2.17
C VAL A 125 7.46 -32.48 -3.20
N LYS A 126 7.99 -33.14 -4.23
CA LYS A 126 7.21 -33.93 -5.18
C LYS A 126 7.36 -35.41 -4.83
#